data_AF-A0A924XYY1-F1
#
_entry.id   AF-A0A924XYY1-F1
#
_cell.length_a   1.000
_cell.length_b   1.000
_cell.length_c   1.000
_cell.angle_alpha   90.00
_cell.angle_beta   90.00
_cell.angle_gamma   90.00
#
_symmetry.space_group_name_H-M   'P 1'
#
loop_
_entity.id
_entity.type
_entity.pdbx_description
1 polymer ?
#
loop_
_entity_poly.entity_id
_entity_poly.type
_entity_poly.pdbx_seq_one_letter_code
_entity_poly.pdbx_strand_id
1 'polypeptide(L)'
;MLAATSWAARLKAGLARTREVLGTDVGVLLSRRKIDEAFFEELESALLAADCGVEATQALIEDLRSRVRRDRIEDGAALKAALKTAIRERLAPLERALDTGTRKPCVIVVAGVNGSGKTTSIGKLAKWLQVRGESVMLAAGDTYRAAAREQLAAWGERNGVTVI
;
A
#
# COMPACT_ATOMS: atom_id res chain seq x y z
N MET A 1 -28.69 12.46 -0.02
CA MET A 1 -27.38 12.38 0.67
C MET A 1 -26.68 11.12 0.18
N LEU A 2 -25.75 11.24 -0.78
CA LEU A 2 -25.01 10.08 -1.29
C LEU A 2 -24.16 9.51 -0.14
N ALA A 3 -24.39 8.25 0.24
CA ALA A 3 -23.59 7.59 1.25
C ALA A 3 -22.12 7.64 0.83
N ALA A 4 -21.26 8.17 1.69
CA ALA A 4 -19.83 8.22 1.42
C ALA A 4 -19.32 6.80 1.15
N THR A 5 -18.68 6.60 0.01
CA THR A 5 -18.08 5.31 -0.38
C THR A 5 -17.21 4.77 0.76
N SER A 6 -17.49 3.54 1.20
CA SER A 6 -16.75 2.93 2.31
C SER A 6 -15.25 2.88 2.03
N TRP A 7 -14.42 2.90 3.09
CA TRP A 7 -12.96 2.80 2.95
C TRP A 7 -12.55 1.56 2.12
N ALA A 8 -13.19 0.42 2.37
CA ALA A 8 -12.92 -0.82 1.64
C ALA A 8 -13.27 -0.70 0.15
N ALA A 9 -14.36 0.00 -0.21
CA ALA A 9 -14.71 0.25 -1.60
C ALA A 9 -13.72 1.20 -2.28
N ARG A 10 -13.24 2.23 -1.58
CA ARG A 10 -12.18 3.12 -2.08
C ARG A 10 -10.86 2.38 -2.30
N LEU A 11 -10.48 1.49 -1.38
CA LEU A 11 -9.29 0.65 -1.52
C LEU A 11 -9.42 -0.31 -2.70
N LYS A 12 -10.57 -0.99 -2.83
CA LYS A 12 -10.84 -1.88 -3.98
C LYS A 12 -10.75 -1.15 -5.31
N ALA A 13 -11.28 0.07 -5.40
CA ALA A 13 -11.20 0.90 -6.60
C ALA A 13 -9.76 1.34 -6.89
N GLY A 14 -9.00 1.78 -5.87
CA GLY A 14 -7.60 2.19 -6.03
C GLY A 14 -6.68 1.05 -6.49
N LEU A 15 -7.00 -0.19 -6.13
CA LEU A 15 -6.26 -1.40 -6.53
C LEU A 15 -6.79 -2.05 -7.82
N ALA A 16 -7.72 -1.42 -8.54
CA ALA A 16 -8.35 -2.03 -9.71
C ALA A 16 -7.34 -2.42 -10.79
N ARG A 17 -6.38 -1.54 -11.11
CA ARG A 17 -5.34 -1.81 -12.11
C ARG A 17 -4.39 -2.94 -11.68
N THR A 18 -3.94 -2.93 -10.42
CA THR A 18 -3.12 -4.03 -9.87
C THR A 18 -3.88 -5.35 -9.91
N ARG A 19 -5.19 -5.33 -9.64
CA ARG A 19 -6.05 -6.52 -9.75
C ARG A 19 -6.24 -6.96 -11.20
N GLU A 20 -6.25 -6.06 -12.18
CA GLU A 20 -6.35 -6.45 -13.59
C GLU A 20 -5.11 -7.23 -14.03
N VAL A 21 -3.92 -6.71 -13.69
CA VAL A 21 -2.62 -7.37 -13.96
C VAL A 21 -2.55 -8.72 -13.24
N LEU A 22 -2.77 -8.74 -11.92
CA LEU A 22 -2.67 -9.98 -11.16
C LEU A 22 -3.86 -10.93 -11.37
N GLY A 23 -5.07 -10.40 -11.50
CA GLY A 23 -6.31 -11.18 -11.46
C GLY A 23 -6.61 -11.91 -12.77
N THR A 24 -6.16 -11.38 -13.91
CA THR A 24 -6.32 -12.04 -15.20
C THR A 24 -5.32 -13.19 -15.31
N ASP A 25 -4.04 -12.92 -15.07
CA ASP A 25 -2.97 -13.92 -15.22
C ASP A 25 -3.02 -14.97 -14.11
N VAL A 26 -3.09 -14.55 -12.84
CA VAL A 26 -3.17 -15.48 -11.72
C VAL A 26 -4.52 -16.20 -11.68
N GLY A 27 -5.61 -15.56 -12.12
CA GLY A 27 -6.92 -16.21 -12.20
C GLY A 27 -6.96 -17.36 -13.20
N VAL A 28 -6.39 -17.16 -14.39
CA VAL A 28 -6.25 -18.20 -15.42
C VAL A 28 -5.26 -19.27 -14.98
N LEU A 29 -4.12 -18.88 -14.40
CA LEU A 29 -3.14 -19.82 -13.86
C LEU A 29 -3.72 -20.74 -12.79
N LEU A 30 -4.50 -20.20 -11.85
CA LEU A 30 -5.16 -20.98 -10.81
C LEU A 30 -6.31 -21.85 -11.34
N SER A 31 -6.77 -21.63 -12.57
CA SER A 31 -7.73 -22.53 -13.22
C SER A 31 -7.06 -23.75 -13.85
N ARG A 32 -5.72 -23.76 -13.99
CA ARG A 32 -4.96 -24.94 -14.43
C ARG A 32 -5.05 -26.04 -13.36
N ARG A 33 -5.18 -27.29 -13.81
CA ARG A 33 -5.26 -28.47 -12.92
C ARG A 33 -3.93 -28.88 -12.31
N LYS A 34 -2.79 -28.39 -12.81
CA LYS A 34 -1.47 -28.85 -12.39
C LYS A 34 -0.63 -27.68 -11.91
N ILE A 35 -0.13 -27.81 -10.69
CA ILE A 35 0.79 -26.88 -10.05
C ILE A 35 2.20 -27.44 -10.29
N ASP A 36 2.79 -27.05 -11.42
CA ASP A 36 4.12 -27.48 -11.86
C ASP A 36 5.10 -26.30 -11.95
N GLU A 37 6.31 -26.56 -12.45
CA GLU A 37 7.35 -25.55 -12.54
C GLU A 37 6.94 -24.36 -13.43
N ALA A 38 6.31 -24.65 -14.58
CA ALA A 38 5.83 -23.65 -15.51
C ALA A 38 4.79 -22.72 -14.87
N PHE A 39 3.91 -23.26 -14.01
CA PHE A 39 2.98 -22.44 -13.24
C PHE A 39 3.72 -21.40 -12.37
N PHE A 40 4.77 -21.82 -11.67
CA PHE A 40 5.50 -20.91 -10.77
C PHE A 40 6.30 -19.85 -11.53
N GLU A 41 6.87 -20.19 -12.69
CA GLU A 41 7.55 -19.23 -13.58
C GLU A 41 6.58 -18.16 -14.11
N GLU A 42 5.38 -18.56 -14.52
CA GLU A 42 4.33 -17.64 -14.95
C GLU A 42 3.84 -16.75 -13.79
N LEU A 43 3.68 -17.31 -12.59
CA LEU A 43 3.32 -16.54 -11.39
C LEU A 43 4.40 -15.52 -11.02
N GLU A 44 5.68 -15.91 -11.07
CA GLU A 44 6.81 -15.01 -10.85
C GLU A 44 6.79 -13.86 -11.84
N SER A 45 6.61 -14.15 -13.13
CA SER A 45 6.51 -13.14 -14.19
C SER A 45 5.37 -12.16 -13.95
N ALA A 46 4.19 -12.65 -13.53
CA ALA A 46 3.04 -11.80 -13.22
C ALA A 46 3.28 -10.90 -12.00
N LEU A 47 3.97 -11.39 -10.97
CA LEU A 47 4.33 -10.61 -9.77
C LEU A 47 5.35 -9.50 -10.11
N LEU A 48 6.33 -9.81 -10.95
CA LEU A 48 7.30 -8.82 -11.44
C LEU A 48 6.63 -7.74 -12.30
N ALA A 49 5.72 -8.13 -13.19
CA ALA A 49 4.92 -7.20 -13.99
C ALA A 49 4.01 -6.30 -13.14
N ALA A 50 3.67 -6.73 -11.93
CA ALA A 50 2.90 -5.98 -10.95
C ALA A 50 3.78 -5.16 -9.98
N ASP A 51 5.05 -4.90 -10.32
CA ASP A 51 6.01 -4.10 -9.54
C ASP A 51 6.31 -4.66 -8.12
N CYS A 52 6.21 -5.98 -7.91
CA CYS A 52 6.53 -6.57 -6.60
C CYS A 52 8.03 -6.54 -6.26
N GLY A 53 8.90 -6.39 -7.25
CA GLY A 53 10.36 -6.45 -7.09
C GLY A 53 10.91 -7.88 -7.02
N VAL A 54 12.17 -8.04 -7.42
CA VAL A 54 12.81 -9.37 -7.60
C VAL A 54 12.90 -10.13 -6.27
N GLU A 55 13.50 -9.52 -5.25
CA GLU A 55 13.74 -10.18 -3.96
C GLU A 55 12.44 -10.61 -3.26
N ALA A 56 11.43 -9.73 -3.25
CA ALA A 56 10.15 -10.04 -2.63
C ALA A 56 9.40 -11.13 -3.40
N THR A 57 9.50 -11.13 -4.73
CA THR A 57 8.89 -12.15 -5.59
C THR A 57 9.52 -13.52 -5.37
N GLN A 58 10.85 -13.60 -5.45
CA GLN A 58 11.58 -14.86 -5.23
C GLN A 58 11.27 -15.46 -3.87
N ALA A 59 11.33 -14.62 -2.82
CA ALA A 59 11.05 -15.07 -1.46
C ALA A 59 9.58 -15.51 -1.29
N LEU A 60 8.64 -14.88 -1.99
CA LEU A 60 7.22 -15.28 -1.98
C LEU A 60 7.00 -16.61 -2.72
N ILE A 61 7.64 -16.81 -3.86
CA ILE A 61 7.56 -18.04 -4.66
C ILE A 61 8.16 -19.22 -3.89
N GLU A 62 9.31 -19.04 -3.24
CA GLU A 62 9.95 -20.08 -2.43
C GLU A 62 9.06 -20.53 -1.26
N ASP A 63 8.50 -19.57 -0.51
CA ASP A 63 7.54 -19.87 0.56
C ASP A 63 6.32 -20.61 0.00
N LEU A 64 5.74 -20.13 -1.10
CA LEU A 64 4.58 -20.77 -1.72
C LEU A 64 4.87 -22.21 -2.16
N ARG A 65 6.03 -22.48 -2.78
CA ARG A 65 6.48 -23.84 -3.14
C ARG A 65 6.61 -24.74 -1.92
N SER A 66 7.16 -24.21 -0.81
CA SER A 66 7.27 -24.94 0.45
C SER A 66 5.88 -25.34 0.99
N ARG A 67 4.92 -24.41 0.97
CA ARG A 67 3.52 -24.67 1.38
C ARG A 67 2.85 -25.70 0.49
N VAL A 68 3.01 -25.59 -0.82
CA VAL A 68 2.43 -26.56 -1.78
C VAL A 68 2.92 -27.98 -1.49
N ARG A 69 4.23 -28.16 -1.27
CA ARG A 69 4.80 -29.48 -0.93
C ARG A 69 4.34 -29.98 0.44
N ARG A 70 4.39 -29.13 1.46
CA ARG A 70 4.07 -29.50 2.85
C ARG A 70 2.59 -29.85 3.02
N ASP A 71 1.71 -29.02 2.45
CA ASP A 71 0.27 -29.10 2.65
C ASP A 71 -0.43 -29.87 1.52
N ARG A 72 0.34 -30.41 0.56
CA ARG A 72 -0.14 -31.16 -0.63
C ARG A 72 -1.26 -30.41 -1.37
N ILE A 73 -0.99 -29.15 -1.67
CA ILE A 73 -1.94 -28.30 -2.40
C ILE A 73 -1.98 -28.77 -3.86
N GLU A 74 -3.16 -29.16 -4.33
CA GLU A 74 -3.37 -29.68 -5.69
C GLU A 74 -4.38 -28.86 -6.51
N ASP A 75 -5.16 -27.99 -5.86
CA ASP A 75 -6.16 -27.16 -6.52
C ASP A 75 -5.84 -25.65 -6.41
N GLY A 76 -6.32 -24.89 -7.39
CA GLY A 76 -6.08 -23.46 -7.47
C GLY A 76 -6.78 -22.63 -6.40
N ALA A 77 -7.88 -23.10 -5.79
CA ALA A 77 -8.53 -22.35 -4.72
C ALA A 77 -7.68 -22.40 -3.44
N ALA A 78 -7.15 -23.57 -3.09
CA ALA A 78 -6.20 -23.76 -2.02
C ALA A 78 -4.88 -23.01 -2.29
N LEU A 79 -4.38 -23.03 -3.52
CA LEU A 79 -3.18 -22.27 -3.89
C LEU A 79 -3.38 -20.75 -3.76
N LYS A 80 -4.55 -20.24 -4.18
CA LYS A 80 -4.91 -18.83 -4.00
C LYS A 80 -4.96 -18.43 -2.53
N ALA A 81 -5.50 -19.31 -1.68
CA ALA A 81 -5.55 -19.09 -0.25
C ALA A 81 -4.14 -19.08 0.36
N ALA A 82 -3.27 -20.00 -0.07
CA ALA A 82 -1.87 -20.05 0.34
C ALA A 82 -1.10 -18.80 -0.08
N LEU A 83 -1.25 -18.33 -1.32
CA LEU A 83 -0.64 -17.09 -1.81
C LEU A 83 -1.09 -15.87 -1.00
N LYS A 84 -2.40 -15.73 -0.76
CA LYS A 84 -2.92 -14.64 0.10
C LYS A 84 -2.34 -14.68 1.50
N THR A 85 -2.20 -15.86 2.07
CA THR A 85 -1.64 -16.06 3.41
C THR A 85 -0.17 -15.67 3.45
N ALA A 86 0.62 -16.14 2.47
CA ALA A 86 2.05 -15.80 2.36
C ALA A 86 2.26 -14.28 2.19
N ILE A 87 1.47 -13.61 1.35
CA ILE A 87 1.51 -12.14 1.22
C ILE A 87 1.15 -11.46 2.55
N ARG A 88 0.07 -11.91 3.22
CA ARG A 88 -0.36 -11.33 4.50
C ARG A 88 0.71 -11.46 5.58
N GLU A 89 1.31 -12.63 5.72
CA GLU A 89 2.35 -12.89 6.72
C GLU A 89 3.61 -12.05 6.48
N ARG A 90 3.93 -11.74 5.22
CA ARG A 90 5.02 -10.82 4.89
C ARG A 90 4.71 -9.36 5.23
N LEU A 91 3.47 -8.94 5.06
CA LEU A 91 3.05 -7.56 5.35
C LEU A 91 2.79 -7.31 6.83
N ALA A 92 2.34 -8.31 7.59
CA ALA A 92 1.95 -8.16 8.98
C ALA A 92 3.02 -7.54 9.90
N PRO A 93 4.32 -7.90 9.80
CA PRO A 93 5.37 -7.28 10.62
C PRO A 93 5.60 -5.79 10.34
N LEU A 94 5.19 -5.32 9.15
CA LEU A 94 5.33 -3.93 8.70
C LEU A 94 4.12 -3.08 9.12
N GLU A 95 3.02 -3.70 9.53
CA GLU A 95 1.80 -3.02 9.97
C GLU A 95 2.03 -2.37 11.34
N ARG A 96 2.12 -1.04 11.37
CA ARG A 96 2.23 -0.26 12.60
C ARG A 96 1.31 0.95 12.54
N ALA A 97 0.56 1.16 13.61
CA ALA A 97 -0.23 2.37 13.77
C ALA A 97 0.71 3.57 13.99
N LEU A 98 0.33 4.73 13.45
CA LEU A 98 1.01 5.98 13.76
C LEU A 98 0.68 6.36 15.21
N ASP A 99 1.69 6.36 16.08
CA ASP A 99 1.59 6.84 17.45
C ASP A 99 2.10 8.29 17.57
N THR A 100 1.19 9.19 17.97
CA THR A 100 1.48 10.61 18.22
C THR A 100 1.48 10.97 19.71
N GLY A 101 1.24 9.99 20.59
CA GLY A 101 1.00 10.23 22.02
C GLY A 101 2.25 10.24 22.90
N THR A 102 3.32 9.56 22.48
CA THR A 102 4.54 9.34 23.27
C THR A 102 5.37 10.60 23.53
N ARG A 103 5.35 11.59 22.64
CA ARG A 103 6.09 12.85 22.79
C ARG A 103 5.25 14.02 22.27
N LYS A 104 5.26 15.16 22.98
CA LYS A 104 4.55 16.38 22.59
C LYS A 104 5.51 17.59 22.44
N PRO A 105 5.54 18.27 21.27
CA PRO A 105 4.86 17.88 20.03
C PRO A 105 5.46 16.59 19.43
N CYS A 106 4.63 15.79 18.79
CA CYS A 106 5.08 14.71 17.91
C CYS A 106 5.52 15.34 16.58
N VAL A 107 6.80 15.22 16.24
CA VAL A 107 7.36 15.84 15.03
C VAL A 107 7.46 14.80 13.93
N ILE A 108 6.72 15.01 12.84
CA ILE A 108 6.69 14.12 11.66
C ILE A 108 7.39 14.83 10.50
N VAL A 109 8.50 14.26 10.03
CA VAL A 109 9.21 14.74 8.84
C VAL A 109 8.79 13.91 7.63
N VAL A 110 8.29 14.58 6.58
CA VAL A 110 7.90 13.92 5.33
C VAL A 110 8.97 14.17 4.27
N ALA A 111 9.71 13.12 3.92
CA ALA A 111 10.77 13.16 2.92
C ALA A 111 10.40 12.39 1.64
N GLY A 112 11.15 12.63 0.55
CA GLY A 112 10.98 11.95 -0.73
C GLY A 112 11.25 12.84 -1.94
N VAL A 113 11.29 12.25 -3.12
CA VAL A 113 11.60 12.95 -4.38
C VAL A 113 10.47 13.91 -4.83
N ASN A 114 10.77 14.79 -5.79
CA ASN A 114 9.75 15.67 -6.37
C ASN A 114 8.68 14.84 -7.10
N GLY A 115 7.42 15.29 -7.04
CA GLY A 115 6.29 14.59 -7.68
C GLY A 115 5.72 13.40 -6.91
N SER A 116 6.34 12.92 -5.83
CA SER A 116 5.84 11.77 -5.05
C SER A 116 4.57 12.05 -4.21
N GLY A 117 4.02 13.27 -4.26
CA GLY A 117 2.80 13.64 -3.56
C GLY A 117 2.98 14.06 -2.10
N LYS A 118 4.20 14.39 -1.64
CA LYS A 118 4.50 14.80 -0.25
C LYS A 118 3.53 15.85 0.31
N THR A 119 3.40 17.01 -0.34
CA THR A 119 2.55 18.12 0.13
C THR A 119 1.08 17.71 0.22
N THR A 120 0.59 16.95 -0.76
CA THR A 120 -0.76 16.38 -0.75
C THR A 120 -0.96 15.41 0.41
N SER A 121 0.04 14.56 0.71
CA SER A 121 0.01 13.64 1.84
C SER A 121 0.05 14.36 3.18
N ILE A 122 0.84 15.43 3.31
CA ILE A 122 0.88 16.29 4.51
C ILE A 122 -0.52 16.88 4.79
N GLY A 123 -1.18 17.44 3.77
CA GLY A 123 -2.53 18.00 3.93
C GLY A 123 -3.59 16.96 4.31
N LYS A 124 -3.51 15.75 3.75
CA LYS A 124 -4.38 14.62 4.11
C LYS A 124 -4.13 14.14 5.56
N LEU A 125 -2.85 14.03 5.94
CA LEU A 125 -2.46 13.62 7.29
C LEU A 125 -2.91 14.64 8.34
N ALA A 126 -2.74 15.94 8.06
CA ALA A 126 -3.23 17.02 8.91
C ALA A 126 -4.73 16.91 9.17
N LYS A 127 -5.52 16.72 8.10
CA LYS A 127 -6.98 16.52 8.25
C LYS A 127 -7.31 15.25 9.04
N TRP A 128 -6.59 14.16 8.80
CA TRP A 128 -6.80 12.89 9.50
C TRP A 128 -6.53 13.00 11.01
N LEU A 129 -5.46 13.70 11.40
CA LEU A 129 -5.12 13.98 12.80
C LEU A 129 -6.16 14.91 13.47
N GLN A 130 -6.61 15.96 12.77
CA GLN A 130 -7.66 16.85 13.27
C GLN A 130 -8.99 16.13 13.52
N VAL A 131 -9.40 15.21 12.64
CA VAL A 131 -10.62 14.40 12.82
C VAL A 131 -10.53 13.51 14.07
N ARG A 132 -9.31 13.20 14.53
CA ARG A 132 -9.04 12.46 15.77
C ARG A 132 -8.92 13.37 17.00
N GLY A 133 -9.14 14.67 16.85
CA GLY A 133 -9.08 15.66 17.93
C GLY A 133 -7.69 16.20 18.24
N GLU A 134 -6.69 15.90 17.41
CA GLU A 134 -5.31 16.36 17.64
C GLU A 134 -5.09 17.78 17.11
N SER A 135 -4.34 18.60 17.88
CA SER A 135 -3.87 19.91 17.42
C SER A 135 -2.70 19.75 16.45
N VAL A 136 -2.80 20.33 15.26
CA VAL A 136 -1.80 20.20 14.20
C VAL A 136 -1.22 21.57 13.85
N MET A 137 0.08 21.61 13.53
CA MET A 137 0.77 22.75 12.95
C MET A 137 1.62 22.23 11.78
N LEU A 138 1.69 22.99 10.69
CA LEU A 138 2.49 22.66 9.51
C LEU A 138 3.73 23.55 9.43
N ALA A 139 4.85 22.98 9.00
CA ALA A 139 6.09 23.71 8.76
C ALA A 139 6.53 23.55 7.30
N ALA A 140 6.74 24.66 6.60
CA ALA A 140 7.10 24.74 5.20
C ALA A 140 8.61 24.51 4.98
N GLY A 141 9.07 23.28 5.21
CA GLY A 141 10.48 22.90 5.09
C GLY A 141 11.02 22.80 3.65
N ASP A 142 10.17 22.74 2.62
CA ASP A 142 10.59 22.77 1.21
C ASP A 142 10.84 24.23 0.76
N THR A 143 11.96 24.80 1.19
CA THR A 143 12.32 26.21 0.94
C THR A 143 12.87 26.46 -0.46
N TYR A 144 13.32 25.40 -1.14
CA TYR A 144 13.85 25.49 -2.51
C TYR A 144 12.75 25.75 -3.54
N ARG A 145 11.57 25.14 -3.36
CA ARG A 145 10.46 25.23 -4.32
C ARG A 145 9.41 26.23 -3.82
N ALA A 146 9.35 27.42 -4.43
CA ALA A 146 8.34 28.44 -4.11
C ALA A 146 6.90 27.89 -4.15
N ALA A 147 6.55 27.17 -5.23
CA ALA A 147 5.24 26.54 -5.38
C ALA A 147 4.91 25.49 -4.28
N ALA A 148 5.91 24.85 -3.67
CA ALA A 148 5.66 23.89 -2.59
C ALA A 148 5.19 24.60 -1.31
N ARG A 149 5.72 25.80 -1.03
CA ARG A 149 5.28 26.65 0.08
C ARG A 149 3.86 27.14 -0.12
N GLU A 150 3.55 27.67 -1.30
CA GLU A 150 2.19 28.13 -1.66
C GLU A 150 1.17 26.98 -1.58
N GLN A 151 1.53 25.80 -2.11
CA GLN A 151 0.67 24.63 -2.05
C GLN A 151 0.43 24.17 -0.60
N LEU A 152 1.44 24.21 0.27
CA LEU A 152 1.28 23.88 1.68
C LEU A 152 0.43 24.92 2.40
N ALA A 153 0.59 26.21 2.10
CA ALA A 153 -0.23 27.29 2.64
C ALA A 153 -1.71 27.10 2.28
N ALA A 154 -2.02 26.78 1.02
CA ALA A 154 -3.38 26.46 0.57
C ALA A 154 -3.98 25.24 1.30
N TRP A 155 -3.16 24.21 1.59
CA TRP A 155 -3.60 23.08 2.42
C TRP A 155 -3.83 23.46 3.88
N GLY A 156 -3.03 24.38 4.43
CA GLY A 156 -3.21 24.97 5.75
C GLY A 156 -4.54 25.70 5.84
N GLU A 157 -4.79 26.62 4.91
CA GLU A 157 -6.05 27.36 4.81
C GLU A 157 -7.26 26.42 4.69
N ARG A 158 -7.20 25.44 3.79
CA ARG A 158 -8.27 24.44 3.59
C ARG A 158 -8.61 23.64 4.85
N ASN A 159 -7.63 23.41 5.72
CA ASN A 159 -7.81 22.64 6.95
C ASN A 159 -7.93 23.51 8.21
N GLY A 160 -7.81 24.84 8.10
CA GLY A 160 -7.72 25.73 9.25
C GLY A 160 -6.51 25.43 10.14
N VAL A 161 -5.37 25.09 9.53
CA VAL A 161 -4.12 24.74 10.22
C VAL A 161 -3.08 25.83 9.99
N THR A 162 -2.44 26.28 11.07
CA THR A 162 -1.33 27.23 11.00
C THR A 162 -0.16 26.63 10.22
N VAL A 163 0.38 27.41 9.29
CA VAL A 163 1.58 27.09 8.51
C VAL A 163 2.67 28.10 8.86
N ILE A 164 3.86 27.60 9.20
CA ILE A 164 5.07 28.38 9.47
C ILE A 164 6.08 28.16 8.35
#